data_AF-A0A109UYX3-F1
#
_entry.id   AF-A0A109UYX3-F1
#
_cell.length_a   1.000
_cell.length_b   1.000
_cell.length_c   1.000
_cell.angle_alpha   90.00
_cell.angle_beta   90.00
_cell.angle_gamma   90.00
#
_symmetry.space_group_name_H-M   'P 1'
#
loop_
_entity.id
_entity.type
_entity.pdbx_description
1 polymer ?
#
loop_
_entity_poly.entity_id
_entity_poly.type
_entity_poly.pdbx_seq_one_letter_code
_entity_poly.pdbx_strand_id
1 'polypeptide(L)'
;MVDLINVYAHIEAGEQYSRDSNYLGTVKEYNKALEKILQLEDSVEVNEGLKDAIGLLKQDLLVKIKELQHLQQKRPNNAANSATVTAVMNSGTVRVQGSVNEGGNSISISDPFLASIVNKLHMNILQSLSQLSGIQVDKTELEQLLMYQIKNLEKEIALFEQRKFREYDSKMEQLIKENKRLSNQVLRLKDRWDSLVESARQKRNQQDDNAGH
;
A
#
# COMPACT_ATOMS: atom_id res chain seq x y z
N MET A 1 -3.50 -15.35 -33.44
CA MET A 1 -2.36 -14.52 -33.01
C MET A 1 -2.83 -13.75 -31.79
N VAL A 2 -2.51 -14.24 -30.60
CA VAL A 2 -2.77 -13.50 -29.36
C VAL A 2 -1.60 -12.55 -29.21
N ASP A 3 -1.82 -11.27 -29.48
CA ASP A 3 -0.78 -10.26 -29.35
C ASP A 3 -0.72 -9.75 -27.91
N LEU A 4 0.49 -9.48 -27.42
CA LEU A 4 0.77 -8.87 -26.11
C LEU A 4 -0.05 -7.58 -25.88
N ILE A 5 -0.41 -6.90 -26.97
CA ILE A 5 -1.31 -5.73 -27.01
C ILE A 5 -2.67 -6.04 -26.36
N ASN A 6 -3.22 -7.23 -26.61
CA ASN A 6 -4.50 -7.64 -26.03
C ASN A 6 -4.38 -7.94 -24.53
N VAL A 7 -3.21 -8.36 -24.05
CA VAL A 7 -2.95 -8.55 -22.62
C VAL A 7 -2.91 -7.19 -21.92
N TYR A 8 -2.15 -6.24 -22.46
CA TYR A 8 -2.06 -4.90 -21.90
C TYR A 8 -3.39 -4.13 -21.94
N ALA A 9 -4.24 -4.35 -22.94
CA ALA A 9 -5.58 -3.77 -22.98
C ALA A 9 -6.46 -4.23 -21.80
N HIS A 10 -6.36 -5.49 -21.36
CA HIS A 10 -7.08 -5.97 -20.18
C HIS A 10 -6.46 -5.51 -18.87
N ILE A 11 -5.14 -5.33 -18.83
CA ILE A 11 -4.45 -4.75 -17.67
C ILE A 11 -4.87 -3.29 -17.49
N GLU A 12 -4.89 -2.50 -18.56
CA GLU A 12 -5.31 -1.09 -18.54
C GLU A 12 -6.79 -0.94 -18.14
N ALA A 13 -7.67 -1.80 -18.67
CA ALA A 13 -9.07 -1.85 -18.24
C ALA A 13 -9.20 -2.22 -16.75
N GLY A 14 -8.39 -3.17 -16.26
CA GLY A 14 -8.31 -3.54 -14.85
C GLY A 14 -7.84 -2.39 -13.96
N GLU A 15 -6.82 -1.64 -14.38
CA GLU A 15 -6.34 -0.47 -13.65
C GLU A 15 -7.38 0.65 -13.58
N GLN A 16 -8.14 0.85 -14.65
CA GLN A 16 -9.26 1.80 -14.65
C GLN A 16 -10.36 1.38 -13.67
N TYR A 17 -10.75 0.10 -13.62
CA TYR A 17 -11.70 -0.41 -12.63
C TYR A 17 -11.17 -0.34 -11.19
N SER A 18 -9.85 -0.46 -11.01
CA SER A 18 -9.21 -0.30 -9.70
C SER A 18 -9.28 1.14 -9.21
N ARG A 19 -9.20 2.12 -10.11
CA ARG A 19 -9.38 3.55 -9.77
C ARG A 19 -10.82 3.86 -9.39
N ASP A 20 -11.78 3.21 -10.04
CA ASP A 20 -13.22 3.39 -9.79
C ASP A 20 -13.73 2.60 -8.57
N SER A 21 -12.83 2.02 -7.75
CA SER A 21 -13.15 1.16 -6.60
C SER A 21 -14.03 -0.06 -6.93
N ASN A 22 -14.08 -0.45 -8.20
CA ASN A 22 -14.80 -1.63 -8.67
C ASN A 22 -13.87 -2.85 -8.67
N TYR A 23 -13.62 -3.37 -7.48
CA TYR A 23 -12.70 -4.49 -7.26
C TYR A 23 -13.17 -5.79 -7.91
N LEU A 24 -14.48 -5.97 -8.09
CA LEU A 24 -15.04 -7.15 -8.77
C LEU A 24 -14.75 -7.12 -10.27
N GLY A 25 -14.92 -5.96 -10.91
CA GLY A 25 -14.55 -5.73 -12.30
C GLY A 25 -13.03 -5.84 -12.53
N THR A 26 -12.25 -5.31 -11.59
CA THR A 26 -10.78 -5.36 -11.62
C THR A 26 -10.26 -6.80 -11.62
N VAL A 27 -10.75 -7.64 -10.70
CA VAL A 27 -10.34 -9.06 -10.61
C VAL A 27 -10.76 -9.83 -11.86
N LYS A 28 -11.93 -9.53 -12.43
CA LYS A 28 -12.41 -10.18 -13.67
C LYS A 28 -11.52 -9.86 -14.87
N GLU A 29 -11.09 -8.60 -15.03
CA GLU A 29 -10.21 -8.20 -16.14
C GLU A 29 -8.77 -8.71 -15.95
N TYR A 30 -8.25 -8.74 -14.73
CA TYR A 30 -6.94 -9.37 -14.47
C TYR A 30 -6.94 -10.89 -14.66
N ASN A 31 -8.04 -11.60 -14.35
CA ASN A 31 -8.17 -13.01 -14.67
C ASN A 31 -8.21 -13.25 -16.20
N LYS A 32 -8.88 -12.39 -16.97
CA LYS A 32 -8.86 -12.46 -18.44
C LYS A 32 -7.47 -12.16 -19.03
N ALA A 33 -6.74 -11.22 -18.44
CA ALA A 33 -5.35 -10.96 -18.81
C ALA A 33 -4.47 -12.19 -18.54
N LEU A 34 -4.70 -12.88 -17.43
CA LEU A 34 -3.98 -14.10 -17.04
C LEU A 34 -4.29 -15.29 -17.97
N GLU A 35 -5.55 -15.49 -18.36
CA GLU A 35 -5.92 -16.51 -19.37
C GLU A 35 -5.24 -16.26 -20.72
N LYS A 36 -5.15 -14.99 -21.14
CA LYS A 36 -4.45 -14.62 -22.39
C LYS A 36 -2.94 -14.76 -22.29
N ILE A 37 -2.36 -14.54 -21.11
CA ILE A 37 -0.95 -14.81 -20.83
C ILE A 37 -0.65 -16.31 -20.92
N LEU A 38 -1.52 -17.16 -20.37
CA LEU A 38 -1.37 -18.62 -20.47
C LEU A 38 -1.46 -19.11 -21.94
N GLN A 39 -2.37 -18.53 -22.73
CA GLN A 39 -2.45 -18.81 -24.17
C GLN A 39 -1.22 -18.31 -24.95
N LEU A 40 -0.55 -17.24 -24.47
CA LEU A 40 0.75 -16.78 -25.00
C LEU A 40 1.88 -17.75 -24.62
N GLU A 41 1.88 -18.24 -23.38
CA GLU A 41 2.88 -19.18 -22.86
C GLU A 41 2.88 -20.50 -23.66
N ASP A 42 1.70 -20.97 -24.07
CA ASP A 42 1.51 -22.18 -24.89
C ASP A 42 1.83 -21.99 -26.39
N SER A 43 1.85 -20.75 -26.89
CA SER A 43 2.08 -20.43 -28.31
C SER A 43 3.48 -19.88 -28.63
N VAL A 44 4.28 -19.57 -27.62
CA VAL A 44 5.62 -18.96 -27.78
C VAL A 44 6.71 -20.04 -27.75
N GLU A 45 7.14 -20.46 -28.93
CA GLU A 45 8.31 -21.35 -29.10
C GLU A 45 9.66 -20.61 -29.07
N VAL A 46 9.74 -19.29 -28.82
CA VAL A 46 11.00 -18.56 -29.02
C VAL A 46 11.29 -17.54 -27.91
N ASN A 47 12.51 -17.66 -27.35
CA ASN A 47 13.26 -16.77 -26.44
C ASN A 47 12.99 -16.90 -24.92
N GLU A 48 13.94 -17.49 -24.18
CA GLU A 48 13.93 -17.63 -22.71
C GLU A 48 13.64 -16.29 -22.01
N GLY A 49 14.21 -15.17 -22.48
CA GLY A 49 13.97 -13.86 -21.88
C GLY A 49 12.52 -13.35 -22.04
N LEU A 50 11.79 -13.78 -23.07
CA LEU A 50 10.37 -13.44 -23.24
C LEU A 50 9.50 -14.29 -22.30
N LYS A 51 9.87 -15.56 -22.08
CA LYS A 51 9.23 -16.43 -21.07
C LYS A 51 9.43 -15.88 -19.66
N ASP A 52 10.63 -15.39 -19.34
CA ASP A 52 10.90 -14.77 -18.04
C ASP A 52 10.10 -13.48 -17.83
N ALA A 53 10.02 -12.61 -18.85
CA ALA A 53 9.23 -11.39 -18.77
C ALA A 53 7.71 -11.68 -18.62
N ILE A 54 7.20 -12.69 -19.32
CA ILE A 54 5.82 -13.15 -19.19
C ILE A 54 5.58 -13.77 -17.80
N GLY A 55 6.55 -14.53 -17.28
CA GLY A 55 6.51 -15.10 -15.93
C GLY A 55 6.46 -14.03 -14.83
N LEU A 56 7.26 -12.98 -14.96
CA LEU A 56 7.25 -11.84 -14.05
C LEU A 56 5.90 -11.10 -14.09
N LEU A 57 5.34 -10.89 -15.29
CA LEU A 57 4.02 -10.26 -15.46
C LEU A 57 2.90 -11.08 -14.83
N LYS A 58 2.96 -12.41 -14.98
CA LYS A 58 2.02 -13.35 -14.33
C LYS A 58 2.12 -13.29 -12.81
N GLN A 59 3.34 -13.23 -12.27
CA GLN A 59 3.56 -13.12 -10.84
C GLN A 59 3.02 -11.80 -10.28
N ASP A 60 3.25 -10.68 -10.98
CA ASP A 60 2.73 -9.37 -10.61
C ASP A 60 1.19 -9.35 -10.61
N LEU A 61 0.56 -9.90 -11.66
CA LEU A 61 -0.90 -10.01 -11.72
C LEU A 61 -1.47 -10.89 -10.61
N LEU A 62 -0.82 -12.01 -10.26
CA LEU A 62 -1.26 -12.89 -9.18
C LEU A 62 -1.16 -12.21 -7.81
N VAL A 63 -0.07 -11.47 -7.55
CA VAL A 63 0.09 -10.68 -6.32
C VAL A 63 -1.03 -9.64 -6.24
N LYS A 64 -1.27 -8.91 -7.33
CA LYS A 64 -2.29 -7.86 -7.40
C LYS A 64 -3.71 -8.41 -7.22
N ILE A 65 -4.03 -9.57 -7.80
CA ILE A 65 -5.32 -10.26 -7.57
C ILE A 65 -5.48 -10.62 -6.09
N LYS A 66 -4.43 -11.17 -5.45
CA LYS A 66 -4.47 -11.59 -4.05
C LYS A 66 -4.63 -10.39 -3.09
N GLU A 67 -3.96 -9.28 -3.37
CA GLU A 67 -4.13 -8.02 -2.62
C GLU A 67 -5.55 -7.48 -2.75
N LEU A 68 -6.11 -7.46 -3.96
CA LEU A 68 -7.48 -6.99 -4.20
C LEU A 68 -8.53 -7.89 -3.55
N GLN A 69 -8.33 -9.20 -3.52
CA GLN A 69 -9.19 -10.13 -2.78
C GLN A 69 -9.10 -9.90 -1.27
N HIS A 70 -7.93 -9.57 -0.73
CA HIS A 70 -7.76 -9.24 0.69
C HIS A 70 -8.46 -7.92 1.04
N LEU A 71 -8.41 -6.91 0.16
CA LEU A 71 -9.12 -5.64 0.32
C LEU A 71 -10.65 -5.81 0.26
N GLN A 72 -11.17 -6.81 -0.47
CA GLN A 72 -12.59 -7.16 -0.44
C GLN A 72 -13.02 -7.77 0.91
N GLN A 73 -12.18 -8.64 1.51
CA GLN A 73 -12.48 -9.27 2.80
C GLN A 73 -12.35 -8.30 3.99
N LYS A 74 -11.51 -7.26 3.87
CA LYS A 74 -11.26 -6.28 4.92
C LYS A 74 -12.26 -5.11 4.96
N ARG A 75 -13.44 -5.22 4.33
CA ARG A 75 -14.58 -4.33 4.56
C ARG A 75 -15.56 -4.91 5.61
N PRO A 76 -15.30 -4.82 6.91
CA PRO A 76 -16.37 -4.83 7.89
C PRO A 76 -17.06 -3.45 7.83
N ASN A 77 -18.39 -3.47 7.71
CA ASN A 77 -19.24 -2.34 8.05
C ASN A 77 -18.89 -1.88 9.48
N ASN A 78 -18.21 -0.75 9.65
CA ASN A 78 -18.12 -0.06 10.94
C ASN A 78 -17.97 1.44 10.70
N ALA A 79 -19.11 2.07 10.39
CA ALA A 79 -19.37 3.42 10.86
C ALA A 79 -19.61 3.37 12.38
N ALA A 80 -19.22 4.43 13.08
CA ALA A 80 -19.41 4.69 14.52
C ALA A 80 -18.41 4.00 15.46
N ASN A 81 -17.35 4.73 15.83
CA ASN A 81 -17.19 5.28 17.18
C ASN A 81 -15.76 5.83 17.34
N SER A 82 -15.64 7.14 17.12
CA SER A 82 -14.46 7.91 17.49
C SER A 82 -14.50 8.13 19.01
N ALA A 83 -13.69 7.38 19.74
CA ALA A 83 -13.37 7.68 21.13
C ALA A 83 -11.90 8.09 21.21
N THR A 84 -11.69 9.37 21.47
CA THR A 84 -10.42 10.00 21.79
C THR A 84 -9.82 9.37 23.04
N VAL A 85 -8.75 8.59 22.89
CA VAL A 85 -7.89 8.18 24.01
C VAL A 85 -6.58 8.95 23.92
N THR A 86 -6.51 10.00 24.74
CA THR A 86 -5.28 10.76 25.02
C THR A 86 -4.42 9.92 25.97
N ALA A 87 -3.38 9.28 25.45
CA ALA A 87 -2.37 8.61 26.27
C ALA A 87 -1.04 9.37 26.13
N VAL A 88 -0.66 10.05 27.19
CA VAL A 88 0.67 10.62 27.41
C VAL A 88 1.65 9.46 27.48
N MET A 89 2.64 9.39 26.58
CA MET A 89 3.74 8.43 26.73
C MET A 89 5.11 9.07 26.50
N ASN A 90 5.87 8.92 27.58
CA ASN A 90 7.25 9.23 27.81
C ASN A 90 8.16 8.56 26.78
N SER A 91 9.02 9.34 26.13
CA SER A 91 10.03 8.86 25.18
C SER A 91 11.18 8.17 25.91
N GLY A 92 11.31 6.85 25.70
CA GLY A 92 12.53 6.10 25.97
C GLY A 92 12.98 5.40 24.70
N THR A 93 13.87 6.01 23.93
CA THR A 93 14.52 5.40 22.76
C THR A 93 15.59 4.42 23.24
N VAL A 94 15.25 3.13 23.31
CA VAL A 94 16.21 2.07 23.56
C VAL A 94 16.81 1.65 22.21
N ARG A 95 18.04 2.12 21.92
CA ARG A 95 18.88 1.59 20.83
C ARG A 95 19.49 0.28 21.31
N VAL A 96 19.12 -0.85 20.71
CA VAL A 96 19.84 -2.12 20.89
C VAL A 96 20.23 -2.67 19.53
N GLN A 97 21.53 -2.74 19.33
CA GLN A 97 22.22 -3.29 18.18
C GLN A 97 22.35 -4.80 18.40
N GLY A 98 21.76 -5.59 17.50
CA GLY A 98 21.84 -7.05 17.51
C GLY A 98 21.43 -7.61 16.16
N SER A 99 22.42 -7.81 15.29
CA SER A 99 22.27 -8.57 14.06
C SER A 99 22.36 -10.06 14.42
N VAL A 100 21.29 -10.80 14.15
CA VAL A 100 21.31 -12.27 14.15
C VAL A 100 20.99 -12.69 12.73
N ASN A 101 22.03 -12.99 11.95
CA ASN A 101 21.92 -13.69 10.67
C ASN A 101 21.96 -15.18 10.98
N GLU A 102 20.83 -15.88 10.82
CA GLU A 102 20.82 -17.33 10.59
C GLU A 102 19.84 -17.66 9.46
N GLY A 103 20.29 -18.52 8.56
CA GLY A 103 19.71 -18.73 7.23
C GLY A 103 18.37 -19.46 7.21
N GLY A 104 17.54 -19.07 6.25
CA GLY A 104 16.26 -19.68 5.92
C GLY A 104 15.19 -18.61 5.70
N ASN A 105 14.93 -18.24 4.43
CA ASN A 105 13.83 -17.34 3.99
C ASN A 105 13.37 -16.28 5.03
N SER A 106 14.31 -15.47 5.54
CA SER A 106 13.96 -14.39 6.46
C SER A 106 13.33 -13.26 5.66
N ILE A 107 12.02 -13.04 5.83
CA ILE A 107 11.35 -11.83 5.37
C ILE A 107 12.07 -10.65 6.03
N SER A 108 12.81 -9.86 5.26
CA SER A 108 13.54 -8.70 5.78
C SER A 108 12.51 -7.66 6.26
N ILE A 109 12.35 -7.53 7.57
CA ILE A 109 11.47 -6.51 8.15
C ILE A 109 12.15 -5.15 7.95
N SER A 110 11.65 -4.37 7.00
CA SER A 110 12.20 -3.06 6.66
C SER A 110 11.83 -1.98 7.68
N ASP A 111 10.73 -2.16 8.42
CA ASP A 111 10.30 -1.21 9.45
C ASP A 111 11.08 -1.44 10.75
N PRO A 112 11.88 -0.45 11.22
CA PRO A 112 12.74 -0.62 12.39
C PRO A 112 11.96 -0.81 13.70
N PHE A 113 10.72 -0.32 13.77
CA PHE A 113 9.88 -0.50 14.96
C PHE A 113 9.23 -1.88 14.95
N LEU A 114 8.73 -2.34 13.80
CA LEU A 114 8.23 -3.71 13.66
C LEU A 114 9.35 -4.74 13.90
N ALA A 115 10.56 -4.46 13.41
CA ALA A 115 11.74 -5.28 13.69
C ALA A 115 12.04 -5.34 15.19
N SER A 116 11.89 -4.23 15.92
CA SER A 116 12.03 -4.19 17.37
C SER A 116 10.97 -5.03 18.09
N ILE A 117 9.71 -5.01 17.65
CA ILE A 117 8.63 -5.83 18.24
C ILE A 117 8.93 -7.31 18.02
N VAL A 118 9.30 -7.71 16.80
CA VAL A 118 9.61 -9.09 16.46
C VAL A 118 10.85 -9.58 17.21
N ASN A 119 11.90 -8.76 17.31
CA ASN A 119 13.09 -9.11 18.08
C ASN A 119 12.79 -9.25 19.57
N LYS A 120 11.93 -8.38 20.14
CA LYS A 120 11.51 -8.49 21.53
C LYS A 120 10.74 -9.79 21.80
N LEU A 121 9.84 -10.17 20.90
CA LEU A 121 9.16 -11.47 20.96
C LEU A 121 10.17 -12.62 20.89
N HIS A 122 11.08 -12.58 19.91
CA HIS A 122 12.08 -13.61 19.72
C HIS A 122 12.93 -13.81 20.98
N MET A 123 13.40 -12.71 21.59
CA MET A 123 14.16 -12.74 22.84
C MET A 123 13.34 -13.27 24.02
N ASN A 124 12.07 -12.86 24.15
CA ASN A 124 11.19 -13.36 25.20
C ASN A 124 10.94 -14.87 25.06
N ILE A 125 10.69 -15.35 23.85
CA ILE A 125 10.49 -16.79 23.58
C ILE A 125 11.78 -17.57 23.88
N LEU A 126 12.95 -17.08 23.41
CA LEU A 126 14.24 -17.71 23.72
C LEU A 126 14.52 -17.75 25.22
N GLN A 127 14.26 -16.66 25.93
CA GLN A 127 14.43 -16.60 27.38
C GLN A 127 13.53 -17.61 28.09
N SER A 128 12.26 -17.68 27.71
CA SER A 128 11.33 -18.67 28.25
C SER A 128 11.76 -20.11 27.93
N LEU A 129 12.20 -20.41 26.71
CA LEU A 129 12.73 -21.73 26.36
C LEU A 129 14.00 -22.09 27.14
N SER A 130 14.90 -21.13 27.36
CA SER A 130 16.13 -21.35 28.14
C SER A 130 15.84 -21.70 29.60
N GLN A 131 14.81 -21.10 30.21
CA GLN A 131 14.38 -21.37 31.58
C GLN A 131 13.74 -22.75 31.74
N LEU A 132 13.22 -23.31 30.65
CA LEU A 132 12.61 -24.64 30.58
C LEU A 132 13.63 -25.74 30.28
N SER A 133 14.86 -25.39 29.90
CA SER A 133 15.90 -26.37 29.62
C SER A 133 16.33 -27.09 30.91
N GLY A 134 15.97 -28.36 31.03
CA GLY A 134 16.31 -29.22 32.17
C GLY A 134 15.26 -29.30 33.29
N ILE A 135 14.11 -28.63 33.16
CA ILE A 135 12.99 -28.73 34.11
C ILE A 135 11.81 -29.42 33.42
N GLN A 136 11.24 -30.45 34.05
CA GLN A 136 9.96 -31.05 33.62
C GLN A 136 8.84 -30.05 33.92
N VAL A 137 8.55 -29.17 32.98
CA VAL A 137 7.47 -28.18 33.12
C VAL A 137 6.17 -28.77 32.66
N ASP A 138 5.12 -28.55 33.45
CA ASP A 138 3.78 -28.99 33.10
C ASP A 138 3.33 -28.31 31.80
N LYS A 139 2.72 -29.09 30.92
CA LYS A 139 2.26 -28.62 29.60
C LYS A 139 1.34 -27.40 29.74
N THR A 140 0.52 -27.39 30.79
CA THR A 140 -0.42 -26.31 31.11
C THR A 140 0.27 -25.00 31.43
N GLU A 141 1.38 -25.02 32.18
CA GLU A 141 2.15 -23.82 32.54
C GLU A 141 2.87 -23.23 31.32
N LEU A 142 3.40 -24.10 30.45
CA LEU A 142 4.00 -23.70 29.19
C LEU A 142 2.98 -23.03 28.25
N GLU A 143 1.79 -23.62 28.13
CA GLU A 143 0.70 -23.05 27.34
C GLU A 143 0.26 -21.67 27.87
N GLN A 144 0.15 -21.50 29.19
CA GLN A 144 -0.18 -20.21 29.80
C GLN A 144 0.88 -19.15 29.52
N LEU A 145 2.16 -19.51 29.61
CA LEU A 145 3.25 -18.59 29.36
C LEU A 145 3.35 -18.20 27.88
N LEU A 146 3.16 -19.15 26.97
CA LEU A 146 3.10 -18.87 25.53
C LEU A 146 1.90 -17.97 25.19
N MET A 147 0.72 -18.26 25.76
CA MET A 147 -0.49 -17.47 25.56
C MET A 147 -0.32 -16.04 26.09
N TYR A 148 0.39 -15.85 27.21
CA TYR A 148 0.75 -14.53 27.71
C TYR A 148 1.64 -13.74 26.73
N GLN A 149 2.66 -14.39 26.17
CA GLN A 149 3.55 -13.74 25.19
C GLN A 149 2.81 -13.39 23.89
N ILE A 150 1.95 -14.28 23.40
CA ILE A 150 1.10 -14.02 22.23
C ILE A 150 0.17 -12.83 22.49
N LYS A 151 -0.49 -12.78 23.66
CA LYS A 151 -1.38 -11.66 24.01
C LYS A 151 -0.64 -10.34 24.13
N ASN A 152 0.61 -10.35 24.57
CA ASN A 152 1.45 -9.15 24.58
C ASN A 152 1.84 -8.73 23.16
N LEU A 153 2.15 -9.68 22.27
CA LEU A 153 2.40 -9.40 20.87
C LEU A 153 1.19 -8.77 20.19
N GLU A 154 -0.01 -9.32 20.40
CA GLU A 154 -1.25 -8.77 19.85
C GLU A 154 -1.44 -7.29 20.23
N LYS A 155 -1.15 -6.93 21.48
CA LYS A 155 -1.19 -5.54 21.94
C LYS A 155 -0.14 -4.67 21.27
N GLU A 156 1.10 -5.15 21.14
CA GLU A 156 2.18 -4.40 20.50
C GLU A 156 1.93 -4.20 19.00
N ILE A 157 1.36 -5.20 18.32
CA ILE A 157 0.92 -5.10 16.92
C ILE A 157 -0.22 -4.09 16.80
N ALA A 158 -1.24 -4.14 17.68
CA ALA A 158 -2.33 -3.17 17.65
C ALA A 158 -1.84 -1.72 17.82
N LEU A 159 -0.84 -1.50 18.70
CA LEU A 159 -0.20 -0.19 18.86
C LEU A 159 0.60 0.22 17.62
N PHE A 160 1.33 -0.72 17.01
CA PHE A 160 2.03 -0.47 15.75
C PHE A 160 1.08 -0.05 14.64
N GLU A 161 -0.01 -0.80 14.45
CA GLU A 161 -1.03 -0.50 13.45
C GLU A 161 -1.65 0.87 13.72
N GLN A 162 -2.05 1.16 14.96
CA GLN A 162 -2.61 2.46 15.33
C GLN A 162 -1.65 3.61 15.00
N ARG A 163 -0.35 3.42 15.28
CA ARG A 163 0.68 4.40 14.93
C ARG A 163 0.78 4.58 13.42
N LYS A 164 0.79 3.49 12.65
CA LYS A 164 0.81 3.55 11.17
C LYS A 164 -0.40 4.28 10.62
N PHE A 165 -1.60 4.00 11.12
CA PHE A 165 -2.80 4.73 10.72
C PHE A 165 -2.66 6.23 10.95
N ARG A 166 -2.15 6.65 12.12
CA ARG A 166 -1.91 8.08 12.40
C ARG A 166 -0.89 8.72 11.45
N GLU A 167 0.18 8.01 11.12
CA GLU A 167 1.19 8.48 10.15
C GLU A 167 0.56 8.67 8.76
N TYR A 168 -0.27 7.71 8.32
CA TYR A 168 -1.00 7.82 7.06
C TYR A 168 -2.02 8.96 7.05
N ASP A 169 -2.81 9.11 8.12
CA ASP A 169 -3.79 10.20 8.25
C ASP A 169 -3.10 11.57 8.19
N SER A 170 -1.98 11.72 8.89
CA SER A 170 -1.22 12.96 8.88
C SER A 170 -0.66 13.28 7.49
N LYS A 171 -0.12 12.27 6.80
CA LYS A 171 0.37 12.43 5.42
C LYS A 171 -0.77 12.74 4.44
N MET A 172 -1.92 12.10 4.60
CA MET A 172 -3.12 12.37 3.81
C MET A 172 -3.57 13.83 3.99
N GLU A 173 -3.66 14.30 5.23
CA GLU A 173 -4.05 15.69 5.53
C GLU A 173 -3.07 16.70 4.94
N GLN A 174 -1.76 16.42 5.00
CA GLN A 174 -0.75 17.24 4.34
C GLN A 174 -0.97 17.31 2.83
N LEU A 175 -1.16 16.17 2.17
CA LEU A 175 -1.40 16.11 0.73
C LEU A 175 -2.69 16.85 0.33
N ILE A 176 -3.75 16.75 1.13
CA ILE A 176 -5.00 17.49 0.90
C ILE A 176 -4.75 19.01 0.98
N LYS A 177 -4.00 19.48 1.98
CA LYS A 177 -3.64 20.89 2.13
C LYS A 177 -2.80 21.38 0.96
N GLU A 178 -1.80 20.61 0.55
CA GLU A 178 -0.96 20.94 -0.60
C GLU A 178 -1.75 20.95 -1.91
N ASN A 179 -2.61 19.97 -2.13
CA ASN A 179 -3.48 19.91 -3.31
C ASN A 179 -4.42 21.12 -3.38
N LYS A 180 -5.05 21.50 -2.27
CA LYS A 180 -5.89 22.69 -2.20
C LYS A 180 -5.08 23.97 -2.48
N ARG A 181 -3.85 24.05 -1.96
CA ARG A 181 -2.94 25.17 -2.23
C ARG A 181 -2.61 25.27 -3.72
N LEU A 182 -2.25 24.16 -4.36
CA LEU A 182 -1.91 24.11 -5.79
C LEU A 182 -3.12 24.41 -6.66
N SER A 183 -4.29 23.86 -6.34
CA SER A 183 -5.55 24.14 -7.02
C SER A 183 -5.89 25.63 -7.01
N ASN A 184 -5.68 26.32 -5.88
CA ASN A 184 -5.85 27.76 -5.78
C ASN A 184 -4.84 28.55 -6.64
N GLN A 185 -3.60 28.07 -6.75
CA GLN A 185 -2.60 28.69 -7.64
C GLN A 185 -3.00 28.54 -9.11
N VAL A 186 -3.47 27.35 -9.52
CA VAL A 186 -3.98 27.09 -10.86
C VAL A 186 -5.14 28.03 -11.18
N LEU A 187 -6.11 28.19 -10.27
CA LEU A 187 -7.25 29.09 -10.46
C LEU A 187 -6.78 30.54 -10.68
N ARG A 188 -5.88 31.05 -9.83
CA ARG A 188 -5.35 32.42 -9.98
C ARG A 188 -4.60 32.64 -11.29
N LEU A 189 -3.84 31.63 -11.74
CA LEU A 189 -3.12 31.70 -13.01
C LEU A 189 -4.11 31.69 -14.18
N LYS A 190 -5.17 30.90 -14.09
CA LYS A 190 -6.25 30.90 -15.08
C LYS A 190 -6.97 32.25 -15.13
N ASP A 191 -7.34 32.83 -14.00
CA ASP A 191 -8.00 34.15 -13.98
C ASP A 191 -7.11 35.25 -14.60
N ARG A 192 -5.80 35.20 -14.33
CA ARG A 192 -4.83 36.11 -14.96
C ARG A 192 -4.71 35.88 -16.46
N TRP A 193 -4.69 34.62 -16.89
CA TRP A 193 -4.66 34.27 -18.30
C TRP A 193 -5.92 34.76 -19.01
N ASP A 194 -7.10 34.49 -18.45
CA ASP A 194 -8.38 34.92 -18.99
C ASP A 194 -8.46 36.45 -19.07
N SER A 195 -7.97 37.17 -18.04
CA SER A 195 -7.86 38.64 -18.06
C SER A 195 -6.95 39.16 -19.18
N LEU A 196 -5.82 38.49 -19.45
CA LEU A 196 -4.91 38.86 -20.53
C LEU A 196 -5.56 38.60 -21.90
N VAL A 197 -6.26 37.48 -22.06
CA VAL A 197 -6.99 37.15 -23.29
C VAL A 197 -8.12 38.15 -23.54
N GLU A 198 -8.88 38.51 -22.51
CA GLU A 198 -9.95 39.53 -22.58
C GLU A 198 -9.38 40.90 -22.98
N SER A 199 -8.27 41.32 -22.36
CA SER A 199 -7.59 42.57 -22.70
C SER A 199 -7.08 42.59 -24.15
N ALA A 200 -6.53 41.47 -24.63
CA ALA A 200 -6.09 41.35 -26.02
C ALA A 200 -7.27 41.40 -27.01
N ARG A 201 -8.39 40.73 -26.69
CA ARG A 201 -9.63 40.80 -27.49
C ARG A 201 -10.18 42.23 -27.54
N GLN A 202 -10.21 42.92 -26.40
CA GLN A 202 -10.70 44.28 -26.32
C GLN A 202 -9.85 45.26 -27.14
N LYS A 203 -8.52 45.12 -27.10
CA LYS A 203 -7.62 45.91 -27.95
C LYS A 203 -7.86 45.70 -29.45
N ARG A 204 -8.11 44.46 -29.87
CA ARG A 204 -8.41 44.15 -31.28
C ARG A 204 -9.72 44.81 -31.72
N ASN A 205 -10.79 44.67 -30.92
CA ASN A 205 -12.08 45.27 -31.24
C ASN A 205 -11.98 46.81 -31.32
N GLN A 206 -11.21 47.46 -30.43
CA GLN A 206 -10.97 48.90 -30.50
C GLN A 206 -10.19 49.35 -31.75
N GLN A 207 -9.31 48.49 -32.29
CA GLN A 207 -8.61 48.77 -33.54
C GLN A 207 -9.53 48.62 -34.75
N ASP A 208 -10.40 47.60 -34.75
CA ASP A 208 -11.39 47.39 -35.82
C ASP A 208 -12.43 48.53 -35.84
N ASP A 209 -12.89 49.00 -34.68
CA ASP A 209 -13.84 50.12 -34.57
C ASP A 209 -13.22 51.46 -35.04
N ASN A 210 -11.94 51.70 -34.78
CA ASN A 210 -11.24 52.92 -35.23
C ASN A 210 -10.84 52.90 -36.71
N ALA A 211 -10.75 51.72 -37.34
CA ALA A 211 -10.45 51.59 -38.78
C ALA A 211 -11.70 51.64 -39.68
N GLY A 212 -12.90 51.61 -39.08
CA GLY A 212 -14.20 51.68 -39.76
C GLY A 212 -14.82 53.08 -39.84
N HIS A 213 -14.14 54.12 -39.36
CA HIS A 213 -14.49 55.54 -39.52
C HIS A 213 -13.51 56.24 -40.48
#